data_AF-A0A533MKR1-F1
#
_entry.id   AF-A0A533MKR1-F1
#
_cell.length_a   1.000
_cell.length_b   1.000
_cell.length_c   1.000
_cell.angle_alpha   90.00
_cell.angle_beta   90.00
_cell.angle_gamma   90.00
#
_symmetry.space_group_name_H-M   'P 1'
#
loop_
_entity.id
_entity.type
_entity.pdbx_description
1 polymer ?
#
loop_
_entity_poly.entity_id
_entity_poly.type
_entity_poly.pdbx_seq_one_letter_code
_entity_poly.pdbx_strand_id
1 'polypeptide(L)'
;IGVGDRLEIEDKNFIVVGVLEYTGSFFDANAAIPLDIAQDIYDMDDMVSLIFALPQEGVDGDLLAKRIKLSVDGVDTLSPSELKKEAEQNLRIFSVITVSAAVLAALIGGLSVMNTMLMSVMERTKEFGILKAIGAQQRDILLMTVGEASIMGLMGGLLGLVSGWAVIYGMNLWLADQGIVLFLITPRLVAVAMLFAILLGTASGIYPAIRATRMSPMEALRYE
;
A
#
# COMPACT_ATOMS: atom_id res chain seq x y z
N ILE A 1 22.26 22.21 1.20
CA ILE A 1 23.38 22.07 0.24
C ILE A 1 23.00 22.83 -1.00
N GLY A 2 23.71 23.92 -1.29
CA GLY A 2 23.53 24.76 -2.47
C GLY A 2 24.79 24.82 -3.32
N VAL A 3 24.66 25.38 -4.52
CA VAL A 3 25.79 25.58 -5.43
C VAL A 3 26.83 26.49 -4.75
N GLY A 4 28.09 26.06 -4.76
CA GLY A 4 29.22 26.73 -4.11
C GLY A 4 29.57 26.22 -2.71
N ASP A 5 28.70 25.39 -2.10
CA ASP A 5 29.01 24.76 -0.81
C ASP A 5 30.17 23.77 -0.94
N ARG A 6 30.96 23.66 0.14
CA ARG A 6 32.03 22.66 0.26
C ARG A 6 31.55 21.45 1.05
N LEU A 7 31.80 20.27 0.52
CA LEU A 7 31.48 18.99 1.14
C LEU A 7 32.75 18.16 1.26
N GLU A 8 32.88 17.42 2.34
CA GLU A 8 33.97 16.46 2.53
C GLU A 8 33.40 15.05 2.41
N ILE A 9 33.98 14.26 1.51
CA ILE A 9 33.59 12.86 1.24
C ILE A 9 34.88 12.06 1.20
N GLU A 10 35.02 11.05 2.07
CA GLU A 10 36.18 10.15 2.15
C GLU A 10 37.52 10.93 2.13
N ASP A 11 37.67 11.90 3.05
CA ASP A 11 38.84 12.79 3.22
C ASP A 11 39.19 13.69 2.00
N LYS A 12 38.28 13.80 1.02
CA LYS A 12 38.41 14.72 -0.14
C LYS A 12 37.38 15.83 -0.09
N ASN A 13 37.83 17.03 -0.44
CA ASN A 13 36.99 18.23 -0.50
C ASN A 13 36.38 18.40 -1.89
N PHE A 14 35.05 18.49 -1.94
CA PHE A 14 34.24 18.73 -3.13
C PHE A 14 33.56 20.09 -3.05
N ILE A 15 33.31 20.68 -4.21
CA ILE A 15 32.48 21.88 -4.35
C ILE A 15 31.23 21.50 -5.13
N VAL A 16 30.07 21.89 -4.62
CA VAL A 16 28.79 21.67 -5.29
C VAL A 16 28.71 22.60 -6.51
N VAL A 17 28.74 22.04 -7.71
CA VAL A 17 28.67 22.80 -8.97
C VAL A 17 27.25 22.94 -9.52
N GLY A 18 26.33 22.10 -9.06
CA GLY A 18 24.94 22.07 -9.52
C GLY A 18 24.06 21.23 -8.60
N VAL A 19 22.77 21.52 -8.60
CA VAL A 19 21.73 20.74 -7.91
C VAL A 19 20.70 20.34 -8.96
N LEU A 20 20.44 19.03 -9.08
CA LEU A 20 19.46 18.49 -10.01
C LEU A 20 18.03 18.84 -9.54
N GLU A 21 17.10 18.97 -10.48
CA GLU A 21 15.69 19.12 -10.13
C GLU A 21 15.15 17.85 -9.46
N TYR A 22 14.27 18.02 -8.48
CA TYR A 22 13.65 16.91 -7.77
C TYR A 22 12.76 16.09 -8.71
N THR A 23 13.08 14.81 -8.87
CA THR A 23 12.39 13.91 -9.81
C THR A 23 11.46 12.90 -9.13
N GLY A 24 11.50 12.80 -7.80
CA GLY A 24 10.89 11.72 -7.02
C GLY A 24 11.54 10.36 -7.24
N SER A 25 12.77 10.32 -7.76
CA SER A 25 13.45 9.08 -8.16
C SER A 25 14.64 8.77 -7.25
N PHE A 26 15.21 7.57 -7.39
CA PHE A 26 16.44 7.19 -6.68
C PHE A 26 17.58 8.21 -6.86
N PHE A 27 17.61 8.95 -7.97
CA PHE A 27 18.65 9.94 -8.23
C PHE A 27 18.61 11.14 -7.27
N ASP A 28 17.47 11.43 -6.63
CA ASP A 28 17.36 12.58 -5.72
C ASP A 28 18.16 12.42 -4.42
N ALA A 29 18.53 11.18 -4.09
CA ALA A 29 19.32 10.81 -2.92
C ALA A 29 20.82 10.63 -3.23
N ASN A 30 21.25 10.88 -4.46
CA ASN A 30 22.61 10.57 -4.91
C ASN A 30 23.35 11.84 -5.36
N ALA A 31 24.68 11.83 -5.21
CA ALA A 31 25.57 12.83 -5.76
C ALA A 31 26.31 12.26 -6.98
N ALA A 32 26.61 13.11 -7.95
CA ALA A 32 27.43 12.76 -9.11
C ALA A 32 28.80 13.44 -9.01
N ILE A 33 29.86 12.66 -9.15
CA ILE A 33 31.25 13.13 -9.20
C ILE A 33 31.92 12.59 -10.48
N PRO A 34 33.03 13.21 -10.94
CA PRO A 34 33.82 12.67 -12.04
C PRO A 34 34.26 11.23 -11.80
N LEU A 35 34.25 10.40 -12.85
CA LEU A 35 34.51 8.96 -12.77
C LEU A 35 35.93 8.65 -12.27
N ASP A 36 36.93 9.39 -12.75
CA ASP A 36 38.32 9.27 -12.34
C ASP A 36 38.50 9.50 -10.84
N ILE A 37 37.81 10.50 -10.28
CA ILE A 37 37.83 10.78 -8.85
C ILE A 37 37.09 9.68 -8.07
N ALA A 38 35.97 9.18 -8.60
CA ALA A 38 35.22 8.08 -7.97
C ALA A 38 36.06 6.79 -7.91
N GLN A 39 36.77 6.46 -9.00
CA GLN A 39 37.63 5.28 -9.07
C GLN A 39 38.78 5.35 -8.05
N ASP A 40 39.39 6.54 -7.89
CA ASP A 40 40.46 6.78 -6.92
C ASP A 40 39.96 6.79 -5.45
N ILE A 41 38.68 7.09 -5.20
CA ILE A 41 38.10 7.01 -3.84
C ILE A 41 37.76 5.56 -3.45
N TYR A 42 37.25 4.78 -4.39
CA TYR A 42 36.77 3.41 -4.13
C TYR A 42 37.80 2.32 -4.47
N ASP A 43 39.06 2.68 -4.72
CA ASP A 43 40.12 1.76 -5.15
C ASP A 43 39.69 0.87 -6.32
N MET A 44 38.99 1.45 -7.30
CA MET A 44 38.39 0.71 -8.42
C MET A 44 39.28 0.64 -9.67
N ASP A 45 40.51 1.17 -9.64
CA ASP A 45 41.43 1.22 -10.80
C ASP A 45 40.70 1.57 -12.11
N ASP A 46 40.97 0.86 -13.22
CA ASP A 46 40.30 1.01 -14.51
C ASP A 46 38.96 0.22 -14.62
N MET A 47 38.36 -0.17 -13.49
CA MET A 47 37.09 -0.91 -13.47
C MET A 47 35.89 0.02 -13.32
N VAL A 48 34.75 -0.41 -13.86
CA VAL A 48 33.47 0.27 -13.73
C VAL A 48 32.39 -0.72 -13.33
N SER A 49 31.49 -0.32 -12.44
CA SER A 49 30.39 -1.18 -12.00
C SER A 49 29.26 -1.28 -13.02
N LEU A 50 29.02 -0.21 -13.79
CA LEU A 50 27.92 -0.11 -14.73
C LEU A 50 28.27 0.87 -15.86
N ILE A 51 27.87 0.53 -17.09
CA ILE A 51 28.00 1.40 -18.26
C ILE A 51 26.60 1.68 -18.81
N PHE A 52 26.21 2.95 -18.86
CA PHE A 52 24.99 3.39 -19.52
C PHE A 52 25.27 3.67 -21.00
N ALA A 53 24.74 2.81 -21.89
CA ALA A 53 24.79 3.02 -23.32
C ALA A 53 23.46 3.61 -23.81
N LEU A 54 23.48 4.85 -24.29
CA LEU A 54 22.31 5.52 -24.86
C LEU A 54 22.23 5.26 -26.37
N PRO A 55 21.15 4.65 -26.90
CA PRO A 55 20.98 4.46 -28.33
C PRO A 55 20.83 5.81 -29.04
N GLN A 56 21.42 5.94 -30.23
CA GLN A 56 21.15 7.08 -31.12
C GLN A 56 19.68 7.06 -31.57
N GLU A 57 19.15 8.22 -31.99
CA GLU A 57 17.78 8.32 -32.49
C GLU A 57 17.51 7.30 -33.61
N GLY A 58 16.39 6.57 -33.50
CA GLY A 58 15.99 5.54 -34.46
C GLY A 58 16.64 4.16 -34.25
N VAL A 59 17.56 4.01 -33.28
CA VAL A 59 18.14 2.71 -32.94
C VAL A 59 17.31 2.03 -31.84
N ASP A 60 16.93 0.78 -32.08
CA ASP A 60 16.26 -0.06 -31.08
C ASP A 60 17.24 -0.45 -29.97
N GLY A 61 16.91 -0.07 -28.73
CA GLY A 61 17.74 -0.31 -27.56
C GLY A 61 17.89 -1.79 -27.19
N ASP A 62 16.91 -2.63 -27.51
CA ASP A 62 16.97 -4.08 -27.26
C ASP A 62 17.90 -4.76 -28.28
N LEU A 63 17.87 -4.31 -29.54
CA LEU A 63 18.83 -4.76 -30.56
C LEU A 63 20.25 -4.30 -30.25
N LEU A 64 20.42 -3.06 -29.76
CA LEU A 64 21.70 -2.54 -29.34
C LEU A 64 22.29 -3.37 -28.17
N ALA A 65 21.48 -3.66 -27.15
CA ALA A 65 21.90 -4.49 -26.02
C ALA A 65 22.37 -5.88 -26.49
N LYS A 66 21.59 -6.56 -27.34
CA LYS A 66 21.99 -7.86 -27.92
C LYS A 66 23.29 -7.77 -28.71
N ARG A 67 23.49 -6.70 -29.48
CA ARG A 67 24.73 -6.49 -30.24
C ARG A 67 25.92 -6.32 -29.30
N ILE A 68 25.79 -5.52 -28.25
CA ILE A 68 26.86 -5.31 -27.25
C ILE A 68 27.21 -6.63 -26.57
N LYS A 69 26.21 -7.41 -26.13
CA LYS A 69 26.42 -8.72 -25.49
C LYS A 69 27.17 -9.73 -26.37
N LEU A 70 26.99 -9.65 -27.69
CA LEU A 70 27.68 -10.52 -28.65
C LEU A 70 29.06 -10.01 -29.08
N SER A 71 29.32 -8.71 -28.90
CA SER A 71 30.54 -8.06 -29.43
C SER A 71 31.59 -7.80 -28.35
N VAL A 72 31.21 -7.83 -27.08
CA VAL A 72 32.08 -7.55 -25.94
C VAL A 72 32.04 -8.76 -25.01
N ASP A 73 33.20 -9.39 -24.83
CA ASP A 73 33.33 -10.51 -23.90
C ASP A 73 33.34 -10.00 -22.45
N GLY A 74 32.71 -10.75 -21.55
CA GLY A 74 32.72 -10.46 -20.11
C GLY A 74 31.72 -9.39 -19.65
N VAL A 75 30.79 -8.95 -20.51
CA VAL A 75 29.71 -8.02 -20.12
C VAL A 75 28.34 -8.69 -20.17
N ASP A 76 27.53 -8.41 -19.16
CA ASP A 76 26.09 -8.65 -19.22
C ASP A 76 25.36 -7.35 -19.56
N THR A 77 24.48 -7.41 -20.54
CA THR A 77 23.70 -6.27 -20.98
C THR A 77 22.28 -6.38 -20.45
N LEU A 78 21.75 -5.28 -19.95
CA LEU A 78 20.36 -5.17 -19.54
C LEU A 78 19.65 -4.24 -20.52
N SER A 79 18.75 -4.79 -21.33
CA SER A 79 18.01 -3.99 -22.31
C SER A 79 16.86 -3.20 -21.67
N PRO A 80 16.37 -2.13 -22.32
CA PRO A 80 15.21 -1.38 -21.80
C PRO A 80 13.97 -2.24 -21.58
N SER A 81 13.72 -3.23 -22.45
CA SER A 81 12.58 -4.14 -22.28
C SER A 81 12.76 -5.12 -21.11
N GLU A 82 13.98 -5.61 -20.88
CA GLU A 82 14.30 -6.47 -19.74
C GLU A 82 14.19 -5.70 -18.41
N LEU A 83 14.75 -4.49 -18.34
CA LEU A 83 14.61 -3.58 -17.20
C LEU A 83 13.14 -3.34 -16.85
N LYS A 84 12.33 -3.01 -17.87
CA LYS A 84 10.89 -2.81 -17.70
C LYS A 84 10.21 -4.08 -17.20
N LYS A 85 10.53 -5.24 -17.78
CA LYS A 85 9.93 -6.53 -17.42
C LYS A 85 10.29 -6.93 -15.98
N GLU A 86 11.53 -6.73 -15.57
CA GLU A 86 11.99 -7.00 -14.21
C GLU A 86 11.29 -6.09 -13.20
N ALA A 87 11.20 -4.79 -13.50
CA ALA A 87 10.43 -3.84 -12.68
C ALA A 87 8.95 -4.23 -12.57
N GLU A 88 8.29 -4.57 -13.70
CA GLU A 88 6.90 -5.02 -13.71
C GLU A 88 6.70 -6.33 -12.93
N GLN A 89 7.65 -7.26 -13.02
CA GLN A 89 7.60 -8.53 -12.28
C GLN A 89 7.74 -8.30 -10.78
N ASN A 90 8.69 -7.45 -10.36
CA ASN A 90 8.87 -7.08 -8.96
C ASN A 90 7.61 -6.40 -8.40
N LEU A 91 7.08 -5.41 -9.13
CA LEU A 91 5.81 -4.75 -8.77
C LEU A 91 4.64 -5.73 -8.70
N ARG A 92 4.57 -6.71 -9.60
CA ARG A 92 3.53 -7.75 -9.57
C ARG A 92 3.64 -8.63 -8.33
N ILE A 93 4.85 -9.05 -7.95
CA ILE A 93 5.06 -9.86 -6.74
C ILE A 93 4.61 -9.09 -5.50
N PHE A 94 5.05 -7.83 -5.36
CA PHE A 94 4.60 -6.96 -4.26
C PHE A 94 3.08 -6.81 -4.27
N SER A 95 2.48 -6.53 -5.43
CA SER A 95 1.03 -6.41 -5.58
C SER A 95 0.28 -7.67 -5.13
N VAL A 96 0.74 -8.85 -5.54
CA VAL A 96 0.13 -10.12 -5.13
C VAL A 96 0.21 -10.32 -3.63
N ILE A 97 1.36 -10.06 -3.00
CA ILE A 97 1.53 -10.19 -1.54
C ILE A 97 0.59 -9.22 -0.82
N THR A 98 0.57 -7.94 -1.22
CA THR A 98 -0.27 -6.91 -0.61
C THR A 98 -1.75 -7.23 -0.76
N VAL A 99 -2.21 -7.61 -1.96
CA VAL A 99 -3.62 -7.95 -2.20
C VAL A 99 -4.01 -9.20 -1.42
N SER A 100 -3.15 -10.21 -1.36
CA SER A 100 -3.41 -11.43 -0.59
C SER A 100 -3.55 -11.14 0.90
N ALA A 101 -2.65 -10.32 1.46
CA ALA A 101 -2.73 -9.89 2.84
C ALA A 101 -3.99 -9.06 3.11
N ALA A 102 -4.37 -8.16 2.19
CA ALA A 102 -5.59 -7.36 2.30
C ALA A 102 -6.86 -8.24 2.29
N VAL A 103 -6.92 -9.26 1.42
CA VAL A 103 -8.03 -10.22 1.39
C VAL A 103 -8.13 -11.00 2.69
N LEU A 104 -7.00 -11.49 3.21
CA LEU A 104 -6.97 -12.20 4.50
C LEU A 104 -7.43 -11.30 5.65
N ALA A 105 -6.93 -10.07 5.70
CA ALA A 105 -7.35 -9.09 6.71
C ALA A 105 -8.84 -8.77 6.61
N ALA A 106 -9.38 -8.63 5.40
CA ALA A 106 -10.81 -8.40 5.17
C ALA A 106 -11.66 -9.59 5.62
N LEU A 107 -11.22 -10.83 5.36
CA LEU A 107 -11.91 -12.04 5.81
C LEU A 107 -11.92 -12.13 7.35
N ILE A 108 -10.77 -11.95 7.99
CA ILE A 108 -10.65 -12.02 9.45
C ILE A 108 -11.46 -10.89 10.10
N GLY A 109 -11.34 -9.66 9.59
CA GLY A 109 -12.09 -8.50 10.08
C GLY A 109 -13.59 -8.66 9.91
N GLY A 110 -14.04 -9.12 8.74
CA GLY A 110 -15.45 -9.38 8.47
C GLY A 110 -16.03 -10.48 9.37
N LEU A 111 -15.31 -11.58 9.56
CA LEU A 111 -15.71 -12.65 10.48
C LEU A 111 -15.77 -12.16 11.94
N SER A 112 -14.84 -11.29 12.34
CA SER A 112 -14.85 -10.67 13.68
C SER A 112 -16.09 -9.81 13.89
N VAL A 113 -16.40 -8.92 12.95
CA VAL A 113 -17.64 -8.10 12.99
C VAL A 113 -18.87 -8.99 13.01
N MET A 114 -18.91 -10.01 12.15
CA MET A 114 -20.03 -10.95 12.09
C MET A 114 -20.24 -11.66 13.44
N ASN A 115 -19.17 -12.12 14.09
CA ASN A 115 -19.27 -12.81 15.37
C ASN A 115 -19.76 -11.89 16.49
N THR A 116 -19.25 -10.66 16.55
CA THR A 116 -19.71 -9.65 17.51
C THR A 116 -21.18 -9.30 17.29
N MET A 117 -21.60 -9.15 16.03
CA MET A 117 -23.01 -8.87 15.70
C MET A 117 -23.92 -10.05 16.04
N LEU A 118 -23.49 -11.30 15.83
CA LEU A 118 -24.26 -12.47 16.25
C LEU A 118 -24.47 -12.48 17.77
N MET A 119 -23.42 -12.20 18.54
CA MET A 119 -23.52 -12.10 20.00
C MET A 119 -24.48 -10.99 20.43
N SER A 120 -24.33 -9.78 19.88
CA SER A 120 -25.21 -8.64 20.19
C SER A 120 -26.68 -8.92 19.87
N VAL A 121 -26.93 -9.58 18.73
CA VAL A 121 -28.29 -9.96 18.31
C VAL A 121 -28.90 -10.99 19.26
N MET A 122 -28.13 -11.95 19.75
CA MET A 122 -28.60 -12.95 20.72
C MET A 122 -28.96 -12.31 22.06
N GLU A 123 -28.14 -11.36 22.55
CA GLU A 123 -28.41 -10.64 23.80
C GLU A 123 -29.68 -9.79 23.71
N ARG A 124 -29.94 -9.19 22.54
CA ARG A 124 -31.06 -8.28 22.30
C ARG A 124 -32.32 -8.97 21.75
N THR A 125 -32.40 -10.30 21.83
CA THR A 125 -33.54 -11.08 21.32
C THR A 125 -34.87 -10.62 21.93
N LYS A 126 -34.91 -10.31 23.23
CA LYS A 126 -36.12 -9.81 23.91
C LYS A 126 -36.57 -8.46 23.36
N GLU A 127 -35.63 -7.55 23.08
CA GLU A 127 -35.93 -6.23 22.49
C GLU A 127 -36.56 -6.37 21.10
N PHE A 128 -36.00 -7.23 20.25
CA PHE A 128 -36.57 -7.51 18.92
C PHE A 128 -37.95 -8.14 19.00
N GLY A 129 -38.20 -8.99 20.00
CA GLY A 129 -39.53 -9.57 20.26
C GLY A 129 -40.57 -8.50 20.61
N ILE A 130 -40.22 -7.54 21.48
CA ILE A 130 -41.08 -6.41 21.85
C ILE A 130 -41.35 -5.51 20.64
N LEU A 131 -40.33 -5.19 19.84
CA LEU A 131 -40.47 -4.40 18.62
C LEU A 131 -41.44 -5.04 17.62
N LYS A 132 -41.34 -6.36 17.41
CA LYS A 132 -42.30 -7.10 16.56
C LYS A 132 -43.71 -7.08 17.12
N ALA A 133 -43.87 -7.16 18.45
CA ALA A 133 -45.19 -7.14 19.11
C ALA A 133 -45.90 -5.79 18.98
N ILE A 134 -45.16 -4.68 18.92
CA ILE A 134 -45.72 -3.33 18.67
C ILE A 134 -45.84 -2.99 17.18
N GLY A 135 -45.53 -3.93 16.28
CA GLY A 135 -45.78 -3.80 14.84
C GLY A 135 -44.56 -3.52 13.95
N ALA A 136 -43.33 -3.59 14.46
CA ALA A 136 -42.13 -3.44 13.64
C ALA A 136 -42.03 -4.56 12.58
N GLN A 137 -41.75 -4.19 11.34
CA GLN A 137 -41.58 -5.14 10.26
C GLN A 137 -40.19 -5.80 10.32
N GLN A 138 -40.05 -6.97 9.69
CA GLN A 138 -38.75 -7.63 9.56
C GLN A 138 -37.71 -6.73 8.88
N ARG A 139 -38.15 -5.86 7.94
CA ARG A 139 -37.29 -4.90 7.26
C ARG A 139 -36.72 -3.84 8.22
N ASP A 140 -37.47 -3.41 9.20
CA ASP A 140 -37.02 -2.38 10.15
C ASP A 140 -35.87 -2.91 11.01
N ILE A 141 -36.03 -4.15 11.53
CA ILE A 141 -35.00 -4.85 12.30
C ILE A 141 -33.77 -5.12 11.43
N LEU A 142 -33.97 -5.57 10.18
CA LEU A 142 -32.88 -5.81 9.24
C LEU A 142 -32.05 -4.54 9.00
N LEU A 143 -32.71 -3.42 8.65
CA LEU A 143 -32.04 -2.15 8.37
C LEU A 143 -31.33 -1.60 9.61
N MET A 144 -31.93 -1.75 10.79
CA MET A 144 -31.32 -1.35 12.05
C MET A 144 -30.03 -2.13 12.32
N THR A 145 -30.07 -3.46 12.27
CA THR A 145 -28.89 -4.31 12.53
C THR A 145 -27.80 -4.13 11.46
N VAL A 146 -28.18 -3.99 10.18
CA VAL A 146 -27.21 -3.68 9.11
C VAL A 146 -26.62 -2.29 9.30
N GLY A 147 -27.40 -1.32 9.79
CA GLY A 147 -26.94 0.01 10.15
C GLY A 147 -25.87 -0.03 11.25
N GLU A 148 -26.09 -0.80 12.31
CA GLU A 148 -25.10 -1.01 13.38
C GLU A 148 -23.79 -1.60 12.84
N ALA A 149 -23.87 -2.63 12.00
CA ALA A 149 -22.68 -3.22 11.36
C ALA A 149 -21.97 -2.24 10.41
N SER A 150 -22.73 -1.39 9.72
CA SER A 150 -22.18 -0.35 8.83
C SER A 150 -21.43 0.72 9.63
N ILE A 151 -21.93 1.09 10.81
CA ILE A 151 -21.26 2.01 11.74
C ILE A 151 -19.96 1.37 12.27
N MET A 152 -19.97 0.07 12.58
CA MET A 152 -18.74 -0.65 12.94
C MET A 152 -17.72 -0.62 11.80
N GLY A 153 -18.15 -0.84 10.55
CA GLY A 153 -17.31 -0.72 9.36
C GLY A 153 -16.74 0.69 9.18
N LEU A 154 -17.55 1.73 9.38
CA LEU A 154 -17.13 3.13 9.30
C LEU A 154 -16.10 3.48 10.39
N MET A 155 -16.36 3.10 11.63
CA MET A 155 -15.43 3.34 12.75
C MET A 155 -14.12 2.57 12.56
N GLY A 156 -14.20 1.30 12.19
CA GLY A 156 -13.03 0.48 11.88
C GLY A 156 -12.22 1.05 10.70
N GLY A 157 -12.90 1.51 9.65
CA GLY A 157 -12.30 2.18 8.51
C GLY A 157 -11.58 3.48 8.90
N LEU A 158 -12.21 4.31 9.73
CA LEU A 158 -11.62 5.56 10.20
C LEU A 158 -10.38 5.31 11.07
N LEU A 159 -10.46 4.37 12.02
CA LEU A 159 -9.32 3.98 12.86
C LEU A 159 -8.19 3.33 12.05
N GLY A 160 -8.54 2.50 11.07
CA GLY A 160 -7.60 1.89 10.14
C GLY A 160 -6.91 2.94 9.26
N LEU A 161 -7.66 3.95 8.79
CA LEU A 161 -7.12 5.04 7.98
C LEU A 161 -6.13 5.89 8.79
N VAL A 162 -6.50 6.27 10.02
CA VAL A 162 -5.65 7.07 10.91
C VAL A 162 -4.39 6.29 11.30
N SER A 163 -4.51 5.01 11.67
CA SER A 163 -3.35 4.19 12.01
C SER A 163 -2.45 3.94 10.81
N GLY A 164 -3.02 3.64 9.63
CA GLY A 164 -2.27 3.50 8.39
C GLY A 164 -1.54 4.79 7.99
N TRP A 165 -2.18 5.94 8.15
CA TRP A 165 -1.55 7.24 7.91
C TRP A 165 -0.38 7.49 8.87
N ALA A 166 -0.55 7.19 10.15
CA ALA A 166 0.51 7.34 11.15
C ALA A 166 1.73 6.45 10.83
N VAL A 167 1.50 5.21 10.40
CA VAL A 167 2.57 4.29 9.99
C VAL A 167 3.29 4.83 8.74
N ILE A 168 2.55 5.23 7.71
CA ILE A 168 3.14 5.79 6.48
C ILE A 168 3.95 7.06 6.79
N TYR A 169 3.41 7.94 7.62
CA TYR A 169 4.09 9.17 8.02
C TYR A 169 5.38 8.87 8.79
N GLY A 170 5.33 7.95 9.76
CA GLY A 170 6.51 7.52 10.51
C GLY A 170 7.58 6.86 9.62
N MET A 171 7.17 6.02 8.66
CA MET A 171 8.09 5.43 7.69
C MET A 171 8.72 6.51 6.80
N ASN A 172 7.93 7.43 6.24
CA ASN A 172 8.45 8.50 5.40
C ASN A 172 9.43 9.41 6.17
N LEU A 173 9.19 9.68 7.46
CA LEU A 173 10.14 10.41 8.30
C LEU A 173 11.44 9.64 8.51
N TRP A 174 11.37 8.33 8.76
CA TRP A 174 12.56 7.51 8.95
C TRP A 174 13.41 7.37 7.68
N LEU A 175 12.76 7.35 6.51
CA LEU A 175 13.43 7.31 5.21
C LEU A 175 13.73 8.70 4.62
N ALA A 176 13.27 9.79 5.25
CA ALA A 176 13.53 11.15 4.79
C ALA A 176 15.03 11.48 4.79
N ASP A 177 15.78 10.91 5.74
CA ASP A 177 17.25 11.05 5.82
C ASP A 177 17.94 10.42 4.60
N GLN A 178 17.27 9.50 3.89
CA GLN A 178 17.75 8.92 2.64
C GLN A 178 17.14 9.58 1.40
N GLY A 179 16.40 10.68 1.54
CA GLY A 179 15.79 11.39 0.40
C GLY A 179 14.66 10.63 -0.31
N ILE A 180 14.16 9.54 0.28
CA ILE A 180 13.20 8.63 -0.35
C ILE A 180 11.79 8.84 0.21
N VAL A 181 10.84 9.23 -0.65
CA VAL A 181 9.40 9.25 -0.34
C VAL A 181 8.73 8.09 -1.06
N LEU A 182 8.48 6.98 -0.36
CA LEU A 182 7.95 5.74 -0.97
C LEU A 182 6.43 5.71 -1.11
N PHE A 183 5.70 6.28 -0.14
CA PHE A 183 4.24 6.08 -0.05
C PHE A 183 3.50 7.42 -0.12
N LEU A 184 2.79 7.63 -1.23
CA LEU A 184 1.89 8.77 -1.41
C LEU A 184 0.45 8.39 -1.06
N ILE A 185 -0.16 9.18 -0.19
CA ILE A 185 -1.58 9.05 0.12
C ILE A 185 -2.35 10.01 -0.77
N THR A 186 -3.10 9.45 -1.70
CA THR A 186 -3.98 10.23 -2.58
C THR A 186 -5.40 10.27 -2.02
N PRO A 187 -6.15 11.38 -2.20
CA PRO A 187 -7.55 11.47 -1.76
C PRO A 187 -8.43 10.34 -2.33
N ARG A 188 -8.11 9.89 -3.55
CA ARG A 188 -8.78 8.75 -4.20
C ARG A 188 -8.59 7.45 -3.41
N LEU A 189 -7.38 7.17 -2.92
CA LEU A 189 -7.10 5.97 -2.13
C LEU A 189 -7.88 5.97 -0.82
N VAL A 190 -7.92 7.13 -0.14
CA VAL A 190 -8.69 7.32 1.09
C VAL A 190 -10.18 7.05 0.85
N ALA A 191 -10.76 7.61 -0.22
CA ALA A 191 -12.17 7.40 -0.55
C ALA A 191 -12.48 5.92 -0.83
N VAL A 192 -11.62 5.23 -1.59
CA VAL A 192 -11.79 3.80 -1.89
C VAL A 192 -11.66 2.95 -0.63
N ALA A 193 -10.69 3.23 0.24
CA ALA A 193 -10.50 2.50 1.49
C ALA A 193 -11.69 2.66 2.45
N MET A 194 -12.20 3.89 2.60
CA MET A 194 -13.38 4.17 3.42
C MET A 194 -14.63 3.48 2.87
N LEU A 195 -14.85 3.54 1.55
CA LEU A 195 -15.95 2.85 0.90
C LEU A 195 -15.85 1.33 1.11
N PHE A 196 -14.66 0.77 0.95
CA PHE A 196 -14.43 -0.66 1.17
C PHE A 196 -14.71 -1.08 2.62
N ALA A 197 -14.27 -0.30 3.61
CA ALA A 197 -14.51 -0.59 5.02
C ALA A 197 -16.00 -0.57 5.38
N ILE A 198 -16.75 0.41 4.85
CA ILE A 198 -18.22 0.48 5.03
C ILE A 198 -18.86 -0.75 4.39
N LEU A 199 -18.55 -1.03 3.12
CA LEU A 199 -19.12 -2.19 2.40
C LEU A 199 -18.81 -3.51 3.10
N LEU A 200 -17.59 -3.69 3.61
CA LEU A 200 -17.20 -4.88 4.34
C LEU A 200 -17.97 -5.02 5.65
N GLY A 201 -18.12 -3.94 6.42
CA GLY A 201 -18.92 -3.92 7.65
C GLY A 201 -20.39 -4.23 7.38
N THR A 202 -21.00 -3.54 6.40
CA THR A 202 -22.37 -3.79 5.95
C THR A 202 -22.56 -5.25 5.54
N ALA A 203 -21.70 -5.78 4.67
CA ALA A 203 -21.79 -7.15 4.17
C ALA A 203 -21.68 -8.18 5.30
N SER A 204 -20.78 -7.96 6.25
CA SER A 204 -20.58 -8.82 7.42
C SER A 204 -21.81 -8.82 8.36
N GLY A 205 -22.55 -7.72 8.39
CA GLY A 205 -23.78 -7.56 9.19
C GLY A 205 -25.03 -8.20 8.59
N ILE A 206 -25.05 -8.53 7.29
CA ILE A 206 -26.25 -9.07 6.62
C ILE A 206 -26.69 -10.39 7.23
N TYR A 207 -25.77 -11.33 7.43
CA TYR A 207 -26.12 -12.65 7.99
C TYR A 207 -26.66 -12.57 9.43
N PRO A 208 -26.00 -11.87 10.38
CA PRO A 208 -26.56 -11.62 11.72
C PRO A 208 -27.92 -10.92 11.68
N ALA A 209 -28.09 -9.93 10.81
CA ALA A 209 -29.35 -9.20 10.67
C ALA A 209 -30.49 -10.12 10.19
N ILE A 210 -30.25 -10.97 9.20
CA ILE A 210 -31.23 -11.99 8.77
C ILE A 210 -31.58 -12.90 9.94
N ARG A 211 -30.59 -13.32 10.73
CA ARG A 211 -30.83 -14.17 11.90
C ARG A 211 -31.70 -13.47 12.95
N ALA A 212 -31.50 -12.18 13.21
CA ALA A 212 -32.35 -11.37 14.11
C ALA A 212 -33.82 -11.34 13.65
N THR A 213 -34.07 -11.18 12.35
CA THR A 213 -35.44 -11.15 11.82
C THR A 213 -36.19 -12.47 11.99
N ARG A 214 -35.47 -13.61 11.99
CA ARG A 214 -36.03 -14.96 12.07
C ARG A 214 -36.26 -15.46 13.49
N MET A 215 -35.73 -14.80 14.52
CA MET A 215 -35.97 -15.21 15.91
C MET A 215 -37.45 -15.00 16.29
N SER A 216 -38.03 -16.03 16.90
CA SER A 216 -39.46 -16.08 17.22
C SER A 216 -39.75 -15.30 18.52
N PRO A 217 -40.83 -14.49 18.57
CA PRO A 217 -41.24 -13.80 19.80
C PRO A 217 -41.60 -14.77 20.95
N MET A 218 -42.00 -15.99 20.60
CA MET A 218 -42.50 -17.01 21.53
C MET A 218 -41.37 -17.72 22.30
N GLU A 219 -40.15 -17.79 21.76
CA GLU A 219 -38.98 -18.33 22.49
C GLU A 219 -38.46 -17.36 23.55
N ALA A 220 -38.65 -16.05 23.38
CA ALA A 220 -38.19 -15.03 24.32
C ALA A 220 -39.00 -14.97 25.64
N LEU A 221 -40.23 -15.51 25.63
CA LEU A 221 -41.16 -15.54 26.77
C LEU A 221 -41.25 -16.91 27.46
N ARG A 222 -40.71 -17.97 26.86
CA ARG A 222 -40.80 -19.35 27.39
C ARG A 222 -39.57 -19.79 28.20
N TYR A 223 -38.56 -18.92 28.30
CA TYR A 223 -37.45 -19.06 29.24
C TYR A 223 -37.72 -18.21 30.48
N GLU A 224 -38.76 -18.59 31.21
CA GLU A 224 -38.87 -18.53 32.67
C GLU A 224 -39.41 -19.88 33.16
#